data_AF-A0EDJ0-F1
#
_entry.id   AF-A0EDJ0-F1
#
_cell.length_a   1.000
_cell.length_b   1.000
_cell.length_c   1.000
_cell.angle_alpha   90.00
_cell.angle_beta   90.00
_cell.angle_gamma   90.00
#
_symmetry.space_group_name_H-M   'P 1'
#
loop_
_entity.id
_entity.type
_entity.pdbx_description
1 polymer ?
#
loop_
_entity_poly.entity_id
_entity_poly.type
_entity_poly.pdbx_seq_one_letter_code
_entity_poly.pdbx_strand_id
1 'polypeptide(L)'
;MINHSYIQQPTIHMNDIAIQKDDELIQNSLKNLPRFKKIEIIGEIFALLVLILCWAFFHQSVFAIQLFQFVYLNEKVPTEFDYNGNAVRYADKNILFALPAVMTISYIIFTILQFVPHRFNYDCGKSFFSIKVGLTVFNAQEIYRTTRITLLSCKLITEFLFTYITFTMLQVVQYQCEPQRMYYAFVFILPYLIIGVCYYRKLKNISTQPQQL
;
A
#
# COMPACT_ATOMS: atom_id res chain seq x y z
N MET A 1 -72.84 -10.79 18.07
CA MET A 1 -71.78 -10.12 17.28
C MET A 1 -70.44 -10.58 17.82
N ILE A 2 -69.82 -11.58 17.20
CA ILE A 2 -68.49 -12.08 17.59
C ILE A 2 -67.54 -11.61 16.49
N ASN A 3 -66.62 -10.72 16.87
CA ASN A 3 -65.71 -10.06 15.97
C ASN A 3 -64.45 -10.94 15.82
N HIS A 4 -64.30 -11.61 14.67
CA HIS A 4 -63.09 -12.37 14.35
C HIS A 4 -61.99 -11.41 13.89
N SER A 5 -61.15 -10.99 14.82
CA SER A 5 -59.88 -10.33 14.53
C SER A 5 -58.88 -11.35 14.00
N TYR A 6 -58.65 -11.33 12.69
CA TYR A 6 -57.57 -12.08 12.05
C TYR A 6 -56.22 -11.49 12.49
N ILE A 7 -55.42 -12.30 13.19
CA ILE A 7 -54.03 -11.99 13.52
C ILE A 7 -53.22 -12.12 12.22
N GLN A 8 -52.78 -11.00 11.66
CA GLN A 8 -51.78 -10.99 10.59
C GLN A 8 -50.47 -11.51 11.17
N GLN A 9 -50.02 -12.68 10.74
CA GLN A 9 -48.67 -13.15 11.01
C GLN A 9 -47.67 -12.25 10.27
N PRO A 10 -46.58 -11.79 10.92
CA PRO A 10 -45.57 -10.99 10.28
C PRO A 10 -44.86 -11.83 9.21
N THR A 11 -45.04 -11.49 7.94
CA THR A 11 -44.25 -12.03 6.82
C THR A 11 -42.82 -11.50 6.96
N ILE A 12 -41.96 -12.29 7.60
CA ILE A 12 -40.52 -12.08 7.54
C ILE A 12 -40.12 -12.32 6.08
N HIS A 13 -39.71 -11.27 5.38
CA HIS A 13 -39.27 -11.40 4.00
C HIS A 13 -38.00 -12.26 3.96
N MET A 14 -37.97 -13.30 3.13
CA MET A 14 -36.80 -14.19 2.98
C MET A 14 -35.48 -13.44 2.69
N ASN A 15 -35.55 -12.23 2.12
CA ASN A 15 -34.39 -11.36 1.91
C ASN A 15 -33.74 -10.91 3.23
N ASP A 16 -34.52 -10.65 4.27
CA ASP A 16 -33.99 -10.18 5.56
C ASP A 16 -33.22 -11.29 6.28
N ILE A 17 -33.64 -12.55 6.10
CA ILE A 17 -32.96 -13.73 6.65
C ILE A 17 -31.62 -13.98 5.95
N ALA A 18 -31.56 -13.76 4.63
CA ALA A 18 -30.32 -13.90 3.86
C ALA A 18 -29.27 -12.84 4.26
N ILE A 19 -29.70 -11.58 4.42
CA ILE A 19 -28.84 -10.46 4.84
C ILE A 19 -28.32 -10.70 6.27
N GLN A 20 -29.19 -11.10 7.19
CA GLN A 20 -28.79 -11.35 8.58
C GLN A 20 -27.80 -12.50 8.72
N LYS A 21 -27.93 -13.53 7.86
CA LYS A 21 -27.01 -14.66 7.81
C LYS A 21 -25.64 -14.28 7.23
N ASP A 22 -25.60 -13.41 6.22
CA ASP A 22 -24.36 -12.88 5.65
C ASP A 22 -23.60 -11.97 6.64
N ASP A 23 -24.33 -11.15 7.40
CA ASP A 23 -23.73 -10.29 8.44
C ASP A 23 -23.10 -11.12 9.57
N GLU A 24 -23.77 -12.18 10.03
CA GLU A 24 -23.25 -13.09 11.05
C GLU A 24 -22.01 -13.86 10.54
N LEU A 25 -22.00 -14.19 9.24
CA LEU A 25 -20.87 -14.79 8.52
C LEU A 25 -19.64 -13.88 8.51
N ILE A 26 -19.86 -12.60 8.17
CA ILE A 26 -18.83 -11.57 8.13
C ILE A 26 -18.28 -11.35 9.55
N GLN A 27 -19.14 -11.23 10.56
CA GLN A 27 -18.74 -11.08 11.97
C GLN A 27 -17.90 -12.26 12.46
N ASN A 28 -18.26 -13.49 12.10
CA ASN A 28 -17.45 -14.68 12.42
C ASN A 28 -16.11 -14.72 11.67
N SER A 29 -16.06 -14.23 10.42
CA SER A 29 -14.81 -14.10 9.67
C SER A 29 -13.88 -13.04 10.28
N LEU A 30 -14.44 -11.94 10.79
CA LEU A 30 -13.71 -10.86 11.48
C LEU A 30 -13.09 -11.36 12.79
N LYS A 31 -13.82 -12.21 13.52
CA LYS A 31 -13.35 -12.82 14.77
C LYS A 31 -12.15 -13.75 14.56
N ASN A 32 -11.99 -14.29 13.36
CA ASN A 32 -10.94 -15.25 12.99
C ASN A 32 -9.95 -14.70 11.95
N LEU A 33 -9.49 -13.46 12.12
CA LEU A 33 -8.45 -12.89 11.25
C LEU A 33 -7.19 -13.80 11.23
N PRO A 34 -6.63 -14.09 10.05
CA PRO A 34 -5.46 -14.94 9.97
C PRO A 34 -4.29 -14.31 10.71
N ARG A 35 -3.64 -15.08 11.60
CA ARG A 35 -2.39 -14.66 12.25
C ARG A 35 -1.32 -14.35 11.20
N PHE A 36 -0.46 -13.39 11.51
CA PHE A 36 0.68 -13.05 10.66
C PHE A 36 1.60 -14.26 10.49
N LYS A 37 1.99 -14.55 9.25
CA LYS A 37 3.03 -15.56 8.99
C LYS A 37 4.41 -14.98 9.22
N LYS A 38 5.38 -15.88 9.45
CA LYS A 38 6.80 -15.51 9.61
C LYS A 38 7.31 -14.63 8.47
N ILE A 39 6.92 -14.91 7.23
CA ILE A 39 7.32 -14.10 6.07
C ILE A 39 6.77 -12.67 6.11
N GLU A 40 5.56 -12.47 6.64
CA GLU A 40 4.98 -11.12 6.80
C GLU A 40 5.77 -10.35 7.86
N ILE A 41 6.06 -10.98 9.00
CA ILE A 41 6.85 -10.36 10.08
C ILE A 41 8.27 -10.02 9.61
N ILE A 42 8.94 -10.95 8.92
CA ILE A 42 10.28 -10.72 8.36
C ILE A 42 10.24 -9.56 7.36
N GLY A 43 9.23 -9.51 6.51
CA GLY A 43 9.06 -8.41 5.56
C GLY A 43 8.81 -7.06 6.23
N GLU A 44 8.05 -7.01 7.33
CA GLU A 44 7.83 -5.79 8.11
C GLU A 44 9.12 -5.30 8.80
N ILE A 45 9.89 -6.22 9.39
CA ILE A 45 11.20 -5.89 9.97
C ILE A 45 12.14 -5.38 8.88
N PHE A 46 12.12 -6.01 7.71
CA PHE A 46 12.94 -5.60 6.58
C PHE A 46 12.55 -4.22 6.05
N ALA A 47 11.24 -3.93 5.91
CA ALA A 47 10.74 -2.61 5.54
C ALA A 47 11.20 -1.53 6.54
N LEU A 48 11.01 -1.80 7.84
CA LEU A 48 11.47 -0.90 8.90
C LEU A 48 12.99 -0.65 8.85
N LEU A 49 13.77 -1.69 8.57
CA LEU A 49 15.21 -1.57 8.41
C LEU A 49 15.59 -0.70 7.20
N VAL A 50 14.91 -0.87 6.06
CA VAL A 50 15.10 -0.01 4.87
C VAL A 50 14.78 1.44 5.20
N LEU A 51 13.68 1.70 5.91
CA LEU A 51 13.31 3.03 6.37
C LEU A 51 14.36 3.67 7.28
N ILE A 52 14.85 2.94 8.28
CA ILE A 52 15.89 3.41 9.21
C ILE A 52 17.18 3.72 8.46
N LEU A 53 17.60 2.82 7.55
CA LEU A 53 18.81 3.03 6.75
C LEU A 53 18.68 4.23 5.82
N CYS A 54 17.52 4.45 5.22
CA CYS A 54 17.24 5.63 4.39
C CYS A 54 17.41 6.93 5.19
N TRP A 55 16.80 7.01 6.38
CA TRP A 55 16.94 8.18 7.26
C TRP A 55 18.38 8.38 7.75
N ALA A 56 19.08 7.29 8.11
CA ALA A 56 20.48 7.35 8.53
C ALA A 56 21.39 7.88 7.40
N PHE A 57 21.21 7.37 6.18
CA PHE A 57 21.95 7.82 5.00
C PHE A 57 21.64 9.28 4.67
N PHE A 58 20.36 9.67 4.71
CA PHE A 58 19.94 11.05 4.47
C PHE A 58 20.61 12.00 5.47
N HIS A 59 20.55 11.67 6.77
CA HIS A 59 21.17 12.48 7.81
C HIS A 59 22.70 12.58 7.63
N GLN A 60 23.36 11.45 7.35
CA GLN A 60 24.80 11.42 7.06
C GLN A 60 25.16 12.30 5.85
N SER A 61 24.35 12.26 4.79
CA SER A 61 24.58 13.04 3.57
C SER A 61 24.39 14.53 3.82
N VAL A 62 23.31 14.93 4.49
CA VAL A 62 23.06 16.33 4.84
C VAL A 62 24.17 16.87 5.75
N PHE A 63 24.60 16.09 6.75
CA PHE A 63 25.70 16.46 7.64
C PHE A 63 27.03 16.60 6.87
N ALA A 64 27.35 15.67 5.98
CA ALA A 64 28.54 15.76 5.13
C ALA A 64 28.52 17.03 4.27
N ILE A 65 27.38 17.38 3.68
CA ILE A 65 27.28 18.60 2.86
C ILE A 65 27.54 19.85 3.71
N GLN A 66 26.99 19.92 4.93
CA GLN A 66 27.21 21.04 5.85
C GLN A 66 28.68 21.21 6.26
N LEU A 67 29.43 20.11 6.40
CA LEU A 67 30.85 20.15 6.77
C LEU A 67 31.78 20.51 5.60
N PHE A 68 31.55 19.94 4.41
CA PHE A 68 32.45 20.10 3.26
C PHE A 68 32.16 21.36 2.45
N GLN A 69 30.91 21.82 2.40
CA GLN A 69 30.57 23.12 1.84
C GLN A 69 30.45 24.12 2.99
N PHE A 70 31.58 24.70 3.39
CA PHE A 70 31.61 25.81 4.34
C PHE A 70 30.56 26.86 3.90
N VAL A 71 29.51 26.99 4.71
CA VAL A 71 28.54 28.11 4.77
C VAL A 71 27.37 28.13 3.77
N TYR A 72 27.40 27.52 2.58
CA TYR A 72 26.24 27.63 1.66
C TYR A 72 25.95 26.33 0.88
N LEU A 73 25.20 25.40 1.49
CA LEU A 73 24.18 24.75 0.67
C LEU A 73 23.29 25.92 0.22
N ASN A 74 23.33 26.28 -1.07
CA ASN A 74 22.47 27.32 -1.61
C ASN A 74 21.09 27.13 -1.00
N GLU A 75 20.48 28.20 -0.47
CA GLU A 75 19.14 28.14 0.11
C GLU A 75 18.15 27.45 -0.83
N LYS A 76 18.48 27.46 -2.14
CA LYS A 76 17.76 26.82 -3.21
C LYS A 76 18.50 25.60 -3.79
N VAL A 77 17.78 24.49 -3.89
CA VAL A 77 18.19 23.25 -4.57
C VAL A 77 17.37 23.05 -5.85
N PRO A 78 17.95 22.48 -6.92
CA PRO A 78 17.20 22.20 -8.14
C PRO A 78 16.16 21.10 -7.87
N THR A 79 14.92 21.27 -8.36
CA THR A 79 13.80 20.33 -8.13
C THR A 79 13.18 19.76 -9.40
N GLU A 80 13.33 20.44 -10.53
CA GLU A 80 12.85 19.98 -11.83
C GLU A 80 13.98 20.13 -12.84
N PHE A 81 14.13 19.10 -13.68
CA PHE A 81 15.17 19.02 -14.69
C PHE A 81 14.54 18.80 -16.06
N ASP A 82 15.09 19.44 -17.10
CA ASP A 82 14.72 19.15 -18.48
C ASP A 82 15.29 17.79 -18.94
N TYR A 83 14.99 17.37 -20.17
CA TYR A 83 15.51 16.14 -20.76
C TYR A 83 17.04 16.11 -20.89
N ASN A 84 17.68 17.27 -20.94
CA ASN A 84 19.13 17.40 -21.01
C ASN A 84 19.78 17.37 -19.62
N GLY A 85 19.00 17.31 -18.54
CA GLY A 85 19.48 17.35 -17.16
C GLY A 85 19.74 18.76 -16.64
N ASN A 86 19.35 19.82 -17.35
CA ASN A 86 19.48 21.19 -16.84
C ASN A 86 18.37 21.47 -15.82
N ALA A 87 18.73 22.11 -14.71
CA ALA A 87 17.75 22.53 -13.72
C ALA A 87 16.86 23.65 -14.27
N VAL A 88 15.55 23.39 -14.34
CA VAL A 88 14.53 24.35 -14.81
C VAL A 88 13.89 25.08 -13.63
N ARG A 89 13.84 24.42 -12.46
CA ARG A 89 13.22 24.97 -11.25
C ARG A 89 14.07 24.68 -10.03
N TYR A 90 14.04 25.62 -9.08
CA TYR A 90 14.69 25.51 -7.79
C TYR A 90 13.69 25.74 -6.66
N ALA A 91 13.88 25.08 -5.52
CA ALA A 91 13.08 25.26 -4.31
C ALA A 91 13.96 25.33 -3.07
N ASP A 92 13.38 25.72 -1.93
CA ASP A 92 14.09 25.76 -0.66
C ASP A 92 14.66 24.38 -0.28
N LYS A 93 15.88 24.33 0.27
CA LYS A 93 16.58 23.10 0.66
C LYS A 93 15.78 22.17 1.57
N ASN A 94 14.83 22.69 2.35
CA ASN A 94 13.98 21.89 3.21
C ASN A 94 13.09 20.93 2.41
N ILE A 95 12.89 21.17 1.11
CA ILE A 95 12.20 20.23 0.22
C ILE A 95 12.89 18.86 0.17
N LEU A 96 14.19 18.77 0.44
CA LEU A 96 14.91 17.49 0.48
C LEU A 96 14.40 16.57 1.59
N PHE A 97 13.84 17.11 2.68
CA PHE A 97 13.21 16.33 3.74
C PHE A 97 11.84 15.79 3.34
N ALA A 98 11.20 16.35 2.30
CA ALA A 98 9.90 15.90 1.85
C ALA A 98 9.94 14.46 1.33
N LEU A 99 11.02 14.05 0.65
CA LEU A 99 11.17 12.69 0.11
C LEU A 99 11.18 11.60 1.20
N PRO A 100 12.09 11.63 2.21
CA PRO A 100 12.07 10.65 3.29
C PRO A 100 10.81 10.79 4.17
N ALA A 101 10.24 11.99 4.30
CA ALA A 101 8.97 12.17 5.01
C ALA A 101 7.79 11.48 4.31
N VAL A 102 7.67 11.62 2.99
CA VAL A 102 6.63 10.93 2.19
C VAL A 102 6.83 9.42 2.24
N MET A 103 8.08 8.94 2.25
CA MET A 103 8.39 7.52 2.48
C MET A 103 7.86 7.05 3.84
N THR A 104 8.14 7.77 4.93
CA THR A 104 7.62 7.44 6.28
C THR A 104 6.10 7.45 6.33
N ILE A 105 5.45 8.45 5.75
CA ILE A 105 3.98 8.52 5.70
C ILE A 105 3.41 7.32 4.93
N SER A 106 4.03 6.98 3.80
CA SER A 106 3.63 5.81 2.99
C SER A 106 3.78 4.52 3.79
N TYR A 107 4.90 4.33 4.49
CA TYR A 107 5.13 3.19 5.37
C TYR A 107 4.02 3.06 6.42
N ILE A 108 3.67 4.16 7.09
CA ILE A 108 2.60 4.19 8.11
C ILE A 108 1.25 3.82 7.48
N ILE A 109 0.89 4.42 6.34
CA ILE A 109 -0.37 4.14 5.64
C ILE A 109 -0.46 2.65 5.28
N PHE A 110 0.56 2.07 4.65
CA PHE A 110 0.55 0.66 4.30
C PHE A 110 0.50 -0.26 5.52
N THR A 111 1.17 0.12 6.62
CA THR A 111 1.13 -0.61 7.88
C THR A 111 -0.28 -0.62 8.45
N ILE A 112 -0.94 0.53 8.54
CA ILE A 112 -2.33 0.63 8.99
C ILE A 112 -3.25 -0.24 8.12
N LEU A 113 -3.11 -0.14 6.80
CA LEU A 113 -3.92 -0.91 5.84
C LEU A 113 -3.77 -2.43 6.00
N GLN A 114 -2.58 -2.92 6.36
CA GLN A 114 -2.36 -4.34 6.63
C GLN A 114 -3.02 -4.83 7.93
N PHE A 115 -3.23 -3.96 8.92
CA PHE A 115 -3.93 -4.30 10.16
C PHE A 115 -5.45 -4.35 9.99
N VAL A 116 -6.00 -3.68 8.98
CA VAL A 116 -7.45 -3.64 8.70
C VAL A 116 -7.83 -4.23 7.34
N PRO A 117 -7.37 -5.46 6.98
CA PRO A 117 -7.62 -6.01 5.65
C PRO A 117 -9.11 -6.27 5.40
N HIS A 118 -9.93 -6.34 6.43
CA HIS A 118 -11.37 -6.53 6.35
C HIS A 118 -12.16 -5.28 5.93
N ARG A 119 -11.53 -4.09 5.98
CA ARG A 119 -12.16 -2.83 5.55
C ARG A 119 -12.12 -2.62 4.04
N PHE A 120 -11.37 -3.46 3.32
CA PHE A 120 -11.38 -3.44 1.86
C PHE A 120 -12.69 -4.04 1.35
N ASN A 121 -13.38 -3.32 0.46
CA ASN A 121 -14.62 -3.78 -0.14
C ASN A 121 -14.33 -4.84 -1.22
N TYR A 122 -14.29 -6.11 -0.83
CA TYR A 122 -14.07 -7.23 -1.75
C TYR A 122 -15.32 -7.60 -2.58
N ASP A 123 -16.51 -7.18 -2.14
CA ASP A 123 -17.80 -7.53 -2.75
C ASP A 123 -18.33 -6.52 -3.80
N CYS A 124 -17.49 -5.62 -4.30
CA CYS A 124 -17.95 -4.60 -5.24
C CYS A 124 -18.30 -5.17 -6.63
N GLY A 125 -19.56 -5.58 -6.81
CA GLY A 125 -20.19 -5.94 -8.09
C GLY A 125 -20.25 -4.82 -9.16
N LYS A 126 -19.55 -3.70 -8.95
CA LYS A 126 -19.41 -2.56 -9.89
C LYS A 126 -18.02 -1.92 -9.84
N SER A 127 -16.96 -2.71 -9.67
CA SER A 127 -15.60 -2.19 -9.81
C SER A 127 -15.17 -2.18 -11.29
N PHE A 128 -14.33 -1.22 -11.68
CA PHE A 128 -13.76 -1.04 -13.04
C PHE A 128 -13.09 -2.32 -13.60
N PHE A 129 -12.83 -3.32 -12.75
CA PHE A 129 -12.27 -4.62 -13.09
C PHE A 129 -13.20 -5.83 -12.86
N SER A 130 -14.50 -5.63 -12.58
CA SER A 130 -15.57 -6.64 -12.45
C SER A 130 -15.13 -8.02 -11.92
N ILE A 131 -14.57 -8.06 -10.70
CA ILE A 131 -14.38 -9.33 -9.99
C ILE A 131 -15.39 -9.39 -8.86
N LYS A 132 -16.37 -10.29 -9.00
CA LYS A 132 -17.18 -10.72 -7.86
C LYS A 132 -16.41 -11.81 -7.14
N VAL A 133 -15.52 -11.43 -6.23
CA VAL A 133 -14.97 -12.37 -5.26
C VAL A 133 -16.00 -12.47 -4.15
N GLY A 134 -17.07 -13.23 -4.35
CA GLY A 134 -18.10 -13.39 -3.32
C GLY A 134 -17.43 -13.79 -2.01
N LEU A 135 -17.46 -12.90 -1.02
CA LEU A 135 -16.79 -13.14 0.25
C LEU A 135 -17.55 -14.22 1.00
N THR A 136 -16.88 -15.35 1.25
CA THR A 136 -17.43 -16.48 2.00
C THR A 136 -16.51 -16.79 3.18
N VAL A 137 -17.01 -17.42 4.25
CA VAL A 137 -16.14 -17.80 5.39
C VAL A 137 -14.93 -18.61 4.93
N PHE A 138 -15.13 -19.49 3.94
CA PHE A 138 -14.12 -20.41 3.46
C PHE A 138 -12.99 -19.71 2.67
N ASN A 139 -13.29 -18.61 1.96
CA ASN A 139 -12.30 -17.90 1.16
C ASN A 139 -11.74 -16.62 1.82
N ALA A 140 -12.45 -16.06 2.80
CA ALA A 140 -12.12 -14.79 3.44
C ALA A 140 -10.69 -14.80 4.01
N GLN A 141 -10.29 -15.91 4.64
CA GLN A 141 -8.96 -16.03 5.22
C GLN A 141 -7.83 -15.93 4.17
N GLU A 142 -7.99 -16.60 3.03
CA GLU A 142 -6.98 -16.57 1.97
C GLU A 142 -6.99 -15.22 1.22
N ILE A 143 -8.16 -14.57 1.09
CA ILE A 143 -8.28 -13.22 0.51
C ILE A 143 -7.57 -12.19 1.39
N TYR A 144 -7.85 -12.17 2.69
CA TYR A 144 -7.20 -11.23 3.62
C TYR A 144 -5.69 -11.43 3.64
N ARG A 145 -5.25 -12.69 3.67
CA ARG A 145 -3.83 -13.01 3.67
C ARG A 145 -3.15 -12.62 2.36
N THR A 146 -3.76 -12.92 1.21
CA THR A 146 -3.25 -12.51 -0.09
C THR A 146 -3.12 -10.99 -0.16
N THR A 147 -4.15 -10.27 0.32
CA THR A 147 -4.15 -8.80 0.35
C THR A 147 -3.05 -8.24 1.23
N ARG A 148 -2.82 -8.78 2.43
CA ARG A 148 -1.71 -8.32 3.29
C ARG A 148 -0.34 -8.53 2.65
N ILE A 149 -0.12 -9.68 2.01
CA ILE A 149 1.15 -9.96 1.31
C ILE A 149 1.36 -8.98 0.14
N THR A 150 0.30 -8.69 -0.61
CA THR A 150 0.33 -7.70 -1.69
C THR A 150 0.64 -6.30 -1.15
N LEU A 151 -0.01 -5.87 -0.06
CA LEU A 151 0.26 -4.59 0.59
C LEU A 151 1.71 -4.50 1.11
N LEU A 152 2.24 -5.59 1.68
CA LEU A 152 3.64 -5.66 2.11
C LEU A 152 4.60 -5.49 0.92
N SER A 153 4.29 -6.12 -0.21
CA SER A 153 5.11 -6.00 -1.41
C SER A 153 5.05 -4.58 -2.00
N CYS A 154 3.87 -3.97 -2.05
CA CYS A 154 3.70 -2.56 -2.44
C CYS A 154 4.47 -1.61 -1.51
N LYS A 155 4.43 -1.85 -0.19
CA LYS A 155 5.18 -1.09 0.81
C LYS A 155 6.68 -1.13 0.52
N LEU A 156 7.25 -2.32 0.37
CA LEU A 156 8.68 -2.49 0.10
C LEU A 156 9.11 -1.81 -1.21
N ILE A 157 8.33 -1.95 -2.29
CA ILE A 157 8.64 -1.29 -3.57
C ILE A 157 8.57 0.23 -3.43
N THR A 158 7.57 0.75 -2.71
CA THR A 158 7.45 2.18 -2.42
C THR A 158 8.68 2.68 -1.67
N GLU A 159 9.11 1.95 -0.64
CA GLU A 159 10.29 2.29 0.15
C GLU A 159 11.58 2.27 -0.67
N PHE A 160 11.80 1.26 -1.50
CA PHE A 160 12.95 1.21 -2.39
C PHE A 160 12.93 2.35 -3.42
N LEU A 161 11.77 2.68 -3.98
CA LEU A 161 11.60 3.81 -4.90
C LEU A 161 11.98 5.13 -4.22
N PHE A 162 11.43 5.42 -3.05
CA PHE A 162 11.75 6.67 -2.34
C PHE A 162 13.18 6.71 -1.83
N THR A 163 13.75 5.58 -1.39
CA THR A 163 15.18 5.48 -1.04
C THR A 163 16.04 5.80 -2.25
N TYR A 164 15.74 5.22 -3.41
CA TYR A 164 16.45 5.45 -4.66
C TYR A 164 16.38 6.93 -5.10
N ILE A 165 15.18 7.53 -5.09
CA ILE A 165 15.00 8.94 -5.49
C ILE A 165 15.71 9.85 -4.49
N THR A 166 15.60 9.61 -3.19
CA THR A 166 16.27 10.40 -2.14
C THR A 166 17.78 10.36 -2.31
N PHE A 167 18.34 9.17 -2.50
CA PHE A 167 19.77 8.97 -2.71
C PHE A 167 20.27 9.67 -3.98
N THR A 168 19.55 9.49 -5.10
CA THR A 168 19.92 10.10 -6.38
C THR A 168 19.82 11.62 -6.31
N MET A 169 18.78 12.16 -5.65
CA MET A 169 18.62 13.60 -5.43
C MET A 169 19.79 14.20 -4.64
N LEU A 170 20.22 13.54 -3.57
CA LEU A 170 21.37 13.98 -2.79
C LEU A 170 22.67 13.99 -3.62
N GLN A 171 22.89 12.96 -4.44
CA GLN A 171 24.04 12.92 -5.33
C GLN A 171 24.01 14.02 -6.39
N VAL A 172 22.84 14.29 -6.97
CA VAL A 172 22.68 15.38 -7.96
C VAL A 172 22.99 16.74 -7.32
N VAL A 173 22.48 16.99 -6.11
CA VAL A 173 22.78 18.22 -5.35
C VAL A 173 24.27 18.34 -5.04
N GLN A 174 24.95 17.23 -4.79
CA GLN A 174 26.39 17.17 -4.55
C GLN A 174 27.24 17.18 -5.84
N TYR A 175 26.61 17.30 -7.03
CA TYR A 175 27.27 17.19 -8.34
C TYR A 175 28.01 15.86 -8.56
N GLN A 176 27.57 14.80 -7.87
CA GLN A 176 28.16 13.46 -7.97
C GLN A 176 27.53 12.61 -9.08
N CYS A 177 26.37 13.01 -9.59
CA CYS A 177 25.77 12.33 -10.74
C CYS A 177 24.86 13.22 -11.59
N GLU A 178 24.64 12.76 -12.82
CA GLU A 178 23.75 13.42 -13.78
C GLU A 178 22.27 13.30 -13.35
N PRO A 179 21.48 14.38 -13.44
CA PRO A 179 20.05 14.36 -13.08
C PRO A 179 19.22 13.32 -13.84
N GLN A 180 19.63 12.97 -15.06
CA GLN A 180 18.98 11.94 -15.88
C GLN A 180 18.89 10.58 -15.19
N ARG A 181 19.76 10.28 -14.21
CA ARG A 181 19.67 9.03 -13.43
C ARG A 181 18.34 8.90 -12.71
N MET A 182 17.69 10.00 -12.32
CA MET A 182 16.37 9.97 -11.69
C MET A 182 15.32 9.24 -12.54
N TYR A 183 15.45 9.24 -13.87
CA TYR A 183 14.51 8.54 -14.76
C TYR A 183 14.54 7.02 -14.57
N TYR A 184 15.58 6.43 -13.99
CA TYR A 184 15.57 5.01 -13.65
C TYR A 184 14.56 4.65 -12.55
N ALA A 185 13.98 5.65 -11.87
CA ALA A 185 12.82 5.45 -11.01
C ALA A 185 11.63 4.80 -11.75
N PHE A 186 11.51 4.99 -13.08
CA PHE A 186 10.46 4.33 -13.88
C PHE A 186 10.57 2.80 -13.89
N VAL A 187 11.75 2.23 -13.59
CA VAL A 187 11.91 0.77 -13.47
C VAL A 187 11.02 0.20 -12.35
N PHE A 188 10.71 0.98 -11.31
CA PHE A 188 9.82 0.56 -10.23
C PHE A 188 8.35 0.40 -10.66
N ILE A 189 7.95 0.86 -11.84
CA ILE A 189 6.60 0.60 -12.40
C ILE A 189 6.40 -0.90 -12.68
N LEU A 190 7.43 -1.57 -13.19
CA LEU A 190 7.36 -2.99 -13.56
C LEU A 190 6.96 -3.91 -12.39
N PRO A 191 7.58 -3.85 -11.20
CA PRO A 191 7.18 -4.70 -10.09
C PRO A 191 5.76 -4.37 -9.58
N TYR A 192 5.27 -3.12 -9.66
CA TYR A 192 3.87 -2.81 -9.37
C TYR A 192 2.91 -3.53 -10.32
N LEU A 193 3.20 -3.50 -11.63
CA LEU A 193 2.38 -4.19 -12.63
C LEU A 193 2.38 -5.70 -12.41
N ILE A 194 3.56 -6.29 -12.14
CA ILE A 194 3.69 -7.73 -11.87
C ILE A 194 2.86 -8.12 -10.64
N ILE A 195 2.97 -7.37 -9.53
CA ILE A 195 2.20 -7.64 -8.32
C ILE A 195 0.71 -7.49 -8.57
N GLY A 196 0.28 -6.45 -9.30
CA GLY A 196 -1.12 -6.25 -9.66
C GLY A 196 -1.69 -7.44 -10.44
N VAL A 197 -0.95 -7.93 -11.44
CA VAL A 197 -1.34 -9.12 -12.22
C VAL A 197 -1.36 -10.39 -11.36
N CYS A 198 -0.36 -10.58 -10.50
CA CYS A 198 -0.30 -11.72 -9.58
C CYS A 198 -1.46 -11.71 -8.58
N TYR A 199 -1.76 -10.56 -8.00
CA TYR A 199 -2.88 -10.35 -7.09
C TYR A 199 -4.22 -10.66 -7.79
N TYR A 200 -4.40 -10.10 -8.99
CA TYR A 200 -5.60 -10.36 -9.79
C TYR A 200 -5.79 -11.86 -10.06
N ARG A 201 -4.76 -12.54 -10.58
CA ARG A 201 -4.82 -13.98 -10.88
C ARG A 201 -5.13 -14.80 -9.63
N LYS A 202 -4.53 -14.46 -8.49
CA LYS A 202 -4.75 -15.15 -7.22
C LYS A 202 -6.20 -14.97 -6.74
N LEU A 203 -6.73 -13.75 -6.77
CA LEU A 203 -8.14 -13.49 -6.42
C LEU A 203 -9.11 -14.23 -7.36
N LYS A 204 -8.85 -14.20 -8.67
CA LYS A 204 -9.65 -14.93 -9.65
C LYS A 204 -9.67 -16.43 -9.35
N ASN A 205 -8.51 -17.02 -9.08
CA ASN A 205 -8.42 -18.45 -8.75
C ASN A 205 -9.22 -18.80 -7.49
N ILE A 206 -9.17 -17.96 -6.45
CA ILE A 206 -9.95 -18.14 -5.21
C ILE A 206 -11.45 -18.06 -5.51
N SER A 207 -11.88 -17.14 -6.38
CA SER A 207 -13.30 -17.00 -6.75
C SER A 207 -13.86 -18.20 -7.54
N THR A 208 -13.01 -18.94 -8.25
CA THR A 208 -13.42 -20.07 -9.10
C THR A 208 -13.37 -21.43 -8.40
N GLN A 209 -12.83 -21.52 -7.19
CA GLN A 209 -12.79 -22.79 -6.46
C GLN A 209 -14.21 -23.18 -6.02
N PRO A 210 -14.68 -24.40 -6.34
CA PRO A 210 -15.99 -24.85 -5.88
C PRO A 210 -15.98 -24.84 -4.35
N GLN A 211 -17.05 -24.30 -3.75
CA GLN A 211 -17.28 -24.38 -2.32
C GLN A 211 -17.39 -25.86 -1.96
N GLN A 212 -16.28 -26.46 -1.52
CA GLN A 212 -16.28 -27.84 -1.04
C GLN A 212 -17.05 -27.85 0.28
N LEU A 213 -18.32 -28.23 0.18
CA LEU A 213 -19.24 -28.52 1.28
C LEU A 213 -18.82 -29.80 2.00
#